data_AF-A0A8B6D6F5-F1
#
_entry.id   AF-A0A8B6D6F5-F1
#
_cell.length_a   1.000
_cell.length_b   1.000
_cell.length_c   1.000
_cell.angle_alpha   90.00
_cell.angle_beta   90.00
_cell.angle_gamma   90.00
#
_symmetry.space_group_name_H-M   'P 1'
#
loop_
_entity.id
_entity.type
_entity.pdbx_description
1 polymer ?
#
loop_
_entity_poly.entity_id
_entity_poly.type
_entity_poly.pdbx_seq_one_letter_code
_entity_poly.pdbx_strand_id
1 'polypeptide(L)'
;MTPKFINKILKLHNDYRRSEGASNMKQLASTRWSRKLQNDAQAWAGKCRYAHAYGKWGENVFKAESFLPDDVLIERAISEWYFEKMSWKFTPDCSEACHYTQVVWAESEEIGCAFRRCTTLFLAEEFIPNGWML
;
A
#
# COMPACT_ATOMS: atom_id res chain seq x y z
N MET A 1 -3.60 -7.62 11.21
CA MET A 1 -2.54 -6.59 11.32
C MET A 1 -2.15 -6.38 12.78
N THR A 2 -0.86 -6.48 13.13
CA THR A 2 -0.35 -6.29 14.51
C THR A 2 0.24 -4.89 14.69
N PRO A 3 0.43 -4.41 15.95
CA PRO A 3 1.09 -3.11 16.19
C PRO A 3 2.47 -2.99 15.53
N LYS A 4 3.26 -4.08 15.49
CA LYS A 4 4.55 -4.13 14.79
C LYS A 4 4.41 -3.69 13.33
N PHE A 5 3.47 -4.28 12.60
CA PHE A 5 3.27 -4.00 11.18
C PHE A 5 2.63 -2.63 10.93
N ILE A 6 1.67 -2.21 11.76
CA ILE A 6 1.09 -0.85 11.71
C ILE A 6 2.19 0.20 11.82
N ASN A 7 3.04 0.08 12.85
CA ASN A 7 4.14 1.01 13.07
C ASN A 7 5.13 1.01 11.91
N LYS A 8 5.44 -0.15 11.32
CA LYS A 8 6.30 -0.23 10.13
C LYS A 8 5.70 0.49 8.93
N ILE A 9 4.44 0.25 8.62
CA ILE A 9 3.73 0.89 7.50
C ILE A 9 3.70 2.41 7.68
N LEU A 10 3.29 2.89 8.86
CA LEU A 10 3.26 4.31 9.18
C LEU A 10 4.65 4.94 9.12
N LYS A 11 5.68 4.24 9.62
CA LYS A 11 7.05 4.72 9.56
C LYS A 11 7.51 4.89 8.11
N LEU A 12 7.35 3.86 7.27
CA LEU A 12 7.78 3.90 5.88
C LEU A 12 7.06 5.00 5.08
N HIS A 13 5.73 5.11 5.21
CA HIS A 13 4.99 6.20 4.56
C HIS A 13 5.49 7.57 5.03
N ASN A 14 5.65 7.78 6.33
CA ASN A 14 6.11 9.06 6.84
C ASN A 14 7.58 9.36 6.48
N ASP A 15 8.45 8.34 6.40
CA ASP A 15 9.84 8.51 5.94
C ASP A 15 9.86 9.02 4.50
N TYR A 16 9.11 8.39 3.60
CA TYR A 16 9.01 8.80 2.19
C TYR A 16 8.29 10.15 2.00
N ARG A 17 7.21 10.40 2.74
CA ARG A 17 6.52 11.71 2.74
C ARG A 17 7.46 12.84 3.17
N ARG A 18 8.34 12.60 4.16
CA ARG A 18 9.35 13.59 4.58
C ARG A 18 10.44 13.80 3.54
N SER A 19 10.85 12.77 2.80
CA SER A 19 11.88 12.93 1.76
C SER A 19 11.44 13.77 0.56
N GLU A 20 10.14 13.97 0.35
CA GLU A 20 9.63 14.90 -0.66
C GLU A 20 9.78 16.38 -0.27
N GLY A 21 9.95 16.70 1.01
CA GLY A 21 10.17 18.08 1.48
C GLY A 21 8.98 19.04 1.31
N ALA A 22 7.78 18.54 1.01
CA ALA A 22 6.59 19.38 0.85
C ALA A 22 6.15 20.00 2.20
N SER A 23 5.98 21.32 2.23
CA SER A 23 5.66 22.08 3.45
C SER A 23 4.25 21.81 4.00
N ASN A 24 3.32 21.39 3.15
CA ASN A 24 1.94 21.04 3.52
C ASN A 24 1.75 19.54 3.83
N MET A 25 2.83 18.76 3.85
CA MET A 25 2.76 17.31 4.05
C MET A 25 2.29 16.96 5.46
N LYS A 26 1.09 16.36 5.58
CA LYS A 26 0.58 15.90 6.87
C LYS A 26 1.25 14.58 7.30
N GLN A 27 1.63 14.49 8.57
CA GLN A 27 2.14 13.25 9.15
C GLN A 27 1.00 12.28 9.47
N LEU A 28 1.15 11.03 9.04
CA LEU A 28 0.24 9.94 9.39
C LEU A 28 0.62 9.40 10.78
N ALA A 29 0.11 10.03 11.83
CA ALA A 29 0.32 9.58 13.21
C ALA A 29 -0.36 8.22 13.49
N SER A 30 0.02 7.54 14.58
CA SER A 30 -0.64 6.28 14.97
C SER A 30 -2.14 6.43 15.24
N THR A 31 -2.56 7.61 15.74
CA THR A 31 -3.98 7.99 15.91
C THR A 31 -4.74 8.13 14.60
N ARG A 32 -4.02 8.22 13.48
CA ARG A 32 -4.57 8.29 12.12
C ARG A 32 -4.60 6.93 11.42
N TRP A 33 -4.26 5.85 12.13
CA TRP A 33 -4.52 4.51 11.63
C TRP A 33 -6.03 4.23 11.67
N SER A 34 -6.65 4.14 10.50
CA SER A 34 -8.08 3.93 10.38
C SER A 34 -8.42 2.45 10.45
N ARG A 35 -9.07 2.04 11.55
CA ARG A 35 -9.60 0.68 11.71
C ARG A 35 -10.63 0.35 10.62
N LYS A 36 -11.39 1.34 10.16
CA LYS A 36 -12.33 1.17 9.07
C LYS A 36 -11.62 0.81 7.76
N LEU A 37 -10.63 1.62 7.36
CA LEU A 37 -9.85 1.35 6.13
C LEU A 37 -9.12 0.00 6.21
N GLN A 38 -8.54 -0.32 7.37
CA GLN A 38 -7.92 -1.64 7.61
C GLN A 38 -8.93 -2.78 7.39
N ASN A 39 -10.15 -2.66 7.91
CA ASN A 39 -11.16 -3.71 7.78
C ASN A 39 -11.64 -3.86 6.33
N ASP A 40 -11.83 -2.74 5.62
CA ASP A 40 -12.19 -2.74 4.20
C ASP A 40 -11.07 -3.41 3.36
N ALA A 41 -9.80 -3.06 3.60
CA ALA A 41 -8.63 -3.70 2.98
C ALA A 41 -8.52 -5.19 3.33
N GLN A 42 -8.79 -5.56 4.58
CA GLN A 42 -8.72 -6.96 5.02
C GLN A 42 -9.79 -7.81 4.35
N ALA A 43 -11.00 -7.28 4.20
CA ALA A 43 -12.09 -7.94 3.49
C ALA A 43 -11.76 -8.12 2.00
N TRP A 44 -11.08 -7.15 1.38
CA TRP A 44 -10.62 -7.25 0.01
C TRP A 44 -9.51 -8.28 -0.17
N ALA A 45 -8.41 -8.15 0.57
CA ALA A 45 -7.28 -9.08 0.51
C ALA A 45 -7.70 -10.52 0.83
N GLY A 46 -8.72 -10.71 1.67
CA GLY A 46 -9.31 -12.02 2.00
C GLY A 46 -9.92 -12.76 0.80
N LYS A 47 -10.24 -12.06 -0.30
CA LYS A 47 -10.75 -12.68 -1.53
C LYS A 47 -9.66 -13.38 -2.35
N CYS A 48 -8.38 -13.16 -2.04
CA CYS A 48 -7.26 -13.71 -2.79
C CYS A 48 -7.38 -13.46 -4.30
N ARG A 49 -7.80 -12.25 -4.67
CA ARG A 49 -7.87 -11.77 -6.05
C ARG A 49 -7.08 -10.48 -6.17
N TYR A 50 -6.04 -10.48 -6.99
CA TYR A 50 -5.23 -9.31 -7.24
C TYR A 50 -5.91 -8.41 -8.28
N ALA A 51 -6.60 -7.40 -7.76
CA ALA A 51 -7.21 -6.31 -8.50
C ALA A 51 -7.45 -5.16 -7.50
N HIS A 52 -7.70 -3.96 -8.01
CA HIS A 52 -8.23 -2.87 -7.18
C HIS A 52 -9.65 -3.18 -6.70
N ALA A 53 -9.98 -2.78 -5.47
CA ALA A 53 -11.33 -2.87 -4.93
C ALA A 53 -12.27 -1.83 -5.55
N TYR A 54 -11.72 -0.74 -6.11
CA TYR A 54 -12.46 0.42 -6.64
C TYR A 54 -13.50 0.94 -5.62
N GLY A 55 -13.10 1.00 -4.36
CA GLY A 55 -13.92 1.52 -3.27
C GLY A 55 -14.03 3.04 -3.28
N LYS A 56 -14.56 3.60 -2.19
CA LYS A 56 -14.71 5.05 -2.00
C LYS A 56 -13.41 5.77 -1.62
N TRP A 57 -12.34 5.03 -1.35
CA TRP A 57 -11.08 5.54 -0.81
C TRP A 57 -9.95 5.30 -1.80
N GLY A 58 -8.87 6.08 -1.67
CA GLY A 58 -7.62 5.78 -2.37
C GLY A 58 -7.07 4.40 -1.99
N GLU A 59 -6.38 3.76 -2.91
CA GLU A 59 -5.92 2.38 -2.77
C GLU A 59 -4.62 2.15 -3.53
N ASN A 60 -3.66 1.52 -2.86
CA ASN A 60 -2.53 0.87 -3.51
C ASN A 60 -2.64 -0.63 -3.26
N VAL A 61 -2.28 -1.44 -4.25
CA VAL A 61 -2.20 -2.89 -4.11
C VAL A 61 -0.82 -3.39 -4.50
N PHE A 62 -0.36 -4.43 -3.82
CA PHE A 62 0.91 -5.09 -4.12
C PHE A 62 0.74 -6.59 -4.10
N LYS A 63 1.48 -7.28 -4.99
CA LYS A 63 1.56 -8.74 -5.00
C LYS A 63 3.00 -9.21 -5.00
N ALA A 64 3.24 -10.36 -4.38
CA ALA A 64 4.47 -11.11 -4.55
C ALA A 64 4.19 -12.62 -4.51
N GLU A 65 4.90 -13.39 -5.33
CA GLU A 65 5.11 -14.81 -5.09
C GLU A 65 6.27 -14.96 -4.11
N SER A 66 6.01 -15.26 -2.83
CA SER A 66 7.09 -15.25 -1.85
C SER A 66 6.78 -15.99 -0.56
N PHE A 67 7.82 -16.60 0.01
CA PHE A 67 7.83 -17.14 1.36
C PHE A 67 8.53 -16.20 2.37
N LEU A 68 8.95 -15.01 1.94
CA LEU A 68 9.64 -14.07 2.80
C LEU A 68 8.76 -13.64 3.99
N PRO A 69 9.37 -13.20 5.12
CA PRO A 69 8.62 -12.64 6.24
C PRO A 69 7.74 -11.45 5.85
N ASP A 70 6.59 -11.30 6.51
CA ASP A 70 5.61 -10.25 6.18
C ASP A 70 6.19 -8.84 6.35
N ASP A 71 7.09 -8.62 7.30
CA ASP A 71 7.75 -7.32 7.47
C ASP A 71 8.69 -6.98 6.32
N VAL A 72 9.34 -7.96 5.70
CA VAL A 72 10.16 -7.75 4.50
C VAL A 72 9.26 -7.42 3.30
N LEU A 73 8.14 -8.12 3.15
CA LEU A 73 7.21 -7.89 2.05
C LEU A 73 6.48 -6.54 2.15
N ILE A 74 6.13 -6.10 3.36
CA ILE A 74 5.59 -4.75 3.60
C ILE A 74 6.60 -3.67 3.18
N GLU A 75 7.87 -3.84 3.54
CA GLU A 75 8.92 -2.88 3.17
C GLU A 75 9.09 -2.80 1.67
N ARG A 76 9.18 -3.97 1.03
CA ARG A 76 9.27 -4.09 -0.42
C ARG A 76 8.08 -3.40 -1.11
N ALA A 77 6.85 -3.72 -0.71
CA ALA A 77 5.64 -3.15 -1.31
C ALA A 77 5.63 -1.62 -1.26
N ILE A 78 5.86 -1.03 -0.08
CA ILE A 78 5.83 0.43 0.08
C ILE A 78 7.00 1.09 -0.65
N SER A 79 8.18 0.45 -0.67
CA SER A 79 9.33 0.96 -1.42
C SER A 79 9.09 0.94 -2.93
N GLU A 80 8.50 -0.14 -3.48
CA GLU A 80 8.23 -0.24 -4.91
C GLU A 80 7.18 0.79 -5.33
N TRP A 81 6.11 0.96 -4.55
CA TRP A 81 5.15 2.06 -4.76
C TRP A 81 5.82 3.43 -4.75
N TYR A 82 6.70 3.70 -3.79
CA TYR A 82 7.40 4.98 -3.74
C TYR A 82 8.35 5.20 -4.93
N PHE A 83 9.08 4.17 -5.36
CA PHE A 83 10.07 4.30 -6.42
C PHE A 83 9.46 4.43 -7.83
N GLU A 84 8.15 4.26 -8.00
CA GLU A 84 7.47 4.73 -9.22
C GLU A 84 7.69 6.24 -9.46
N LYS A 85 8.15 6.99 -8.44
CA LYS A 85 8.71 8.35 -8.58
C LYS A 85 9.66 8.49 -9.77
N MET A 86 10.44 7.46 -10.09
CA MET A 86 11.37 7.51 -11.22
C MET A 86 10.67 7.63 -12.58
N SER A 87 9.42 7.22 -12.67
CA SER A 87 8.54 7.35 -13.84
C SER A 87 7.59 8.56 -13.74
N TRP A 88 7.68 9.36 -12.67
CA TRP A 88 6.75 10.46 -12.45
C TRP A 88 7.01 11.64 -13.40
N LYS A 89 5.99 12.00 -14.19
CA LYS A 89 6.07 13.05 -15.21
C LYS A 89 5.31 14.33 -14.86
N PHE A 90 4.90 14.49 -13.60
CA PHE A 90 4.11 15.64 -13.13
C PHE A 90 2.81 15.86 -13.90
N THR A 91 2.13 14.77 -14.30
CA THR A 91 0.89 14.81 -15.08
C THR A 91 -0.34 14.54 -14.20
N PRO A 92 -1.53 15.12 -14.49
CA PRO A 92 -2.71 14.93 -13.66
C PRO A 92 -3.21 13.48 -13.56
N ASP A 93 -2.87 12.63 -14.53
CA ASP A 93 -3.35 11.26 -14.68
C ASP A 93 -2.47 10.21 -13.97
N CYS A 94 -1.48 10.64 -13.18
CA CYS A 94 -0.48 9.81 -12.49
C CYS A 94 0.40 8.90 -13.37
N SER A 95 -0.03 8.55 -14.59
CA SER A 95 0.64 7.63 -15.52
C SER A 95 1.05 6.33 -14.81
N GLU A 96 2.32 5.93 -14.90
CA GLU A 96 2.85 4.74 -14.23
C GLU A 96 3.22 4.98 -12.75
N ALA A 97 2.94 6.16 -12.19
CA ALA A 97 3.36 6.56 -10.84
C ALA A 97 2.19 6.80 -9.87
N CYS A 98 1.05 6.15 -10.12
CA CYS A 98 -0.14 6.30 -9.31
C CYS A 98 0.06 5.85 -7.86
N HIS A 99 0.79 4.76 -7.62
CA HIS A 99 1.04 4.34 -6.25
C HIS A 99 1.98 5.31 -5.54
N TYR A 100 3.01 5.82 -6.23
CA TYR A 100 3.89 6.86 -5.69
C TYR A 100 3.11 8.09 -5.26
N THR A 101 2.29 8.66 -6.15
CA THR A 101 1.52 9.87 -5.85
C THR A 101 0.59 9.66 -4.65
N GLN A 102 0.00 8.47 -4.51
CA GLN A 102 -0.82 8.14 -3.35
C GLN A 102 -0.01 8.03 -2.04
N VAL A 103 1.20 7.46 -2.06
CA VAL A 103 2.10 7.39 -0.89
C VAL A 103 2.43 8.80 -0.37
N VAL A 104 2.72 9.72 -1.30
CA VAL A 104 3.17 11.09 -0.98
C VAL A 104 2.04 12.14 -1.05
N TRP A 105 0.77 11.72 -1.04
CA TRP A 105 -0.35 12.65 -1.15
C TRP A 105 -0.52 13.50 0.12
N ALA A 106 -0.19 14.79 0.05
CA ALA A 106 -0.08 15.65 1.23
C ALA A 106 -1.36 15.71 2.08
N GLU A 107 -2.52 15.65 1.43
CA GLU A 107 -3.83 15.75 2.08
C GLU A 107 -4.36 14.43 2.64
N SER A 108 -3.73 13.29 2.33
CA SER A 108 -4.10 12.02 2.96
C SER A 108 -3.82 12.09 4.45
N GLU A 109 -4.90 12.04 5.25
CA GLU A 109 -4.81 12.15 6.71
C GLU A 109 -4.90 10.82 7.44
N GLU A 110 -5.43 9.78 6.80
CA GLU A 110 -5.65 8.47 7.40
C GLU A 110 -5.13 7.37 6.49
N ILE A 111 -4.72 6.26 7.09
CA ILE A 111 -4.33 5.05 6.37
C ILE A 111 -4.79 3.82 7.14
N GLY A 112 -5.18 2.78 6.42
CA GLY A 112 -5.38 1.46 7.01
C GLY A 112 -5.13 0.42 5.93
N CYS A 113 -4.21 -0.49 6.20
CA CYS A 113 -3.80 -1.53 5.26
C CYS A 113 -4.06 -2.91 5.85
N ALA A 114 -4.12 -3.92 4.98
CA ALA A 114 -4.16 -5.31 5.38
C ALA A 114 -3.41 -6.15 4.37
N PHE A 115 -2.65 -7.15 4.82
CA PHE A 115 -2.07 -8.13 3.91
C PHE A 115 -2.68 -9.52 4.10
N ARG A 116 -2.57 -10.35 3.08
CA ARG A 116 -3.02 -11.74 3.08
C ARG A 116 -2.00 -12.63 2.35
N ARG A 117 -1.67 -13.75 2.97
CA ARG A 117 -1.08 -14.91 2.29
C ARG A 117 -2.19 -15.78 1.73
N CYS A 118 -2.10 -16.08 0.45
CA CYS A 118 -3.05 -16.86 -0.33
C CYS A 118 -2.32 -18.09 -0.87
N THR A 119 -2.90 -19.28 -0.69
CA THR A 119 -2.37 -20.50 -1.34
C THR A 119 -2.32 -20.31 -2.86
N THR A 120 -3.35 -19.66 -3.40
CA THR A 120 -3.45 -19.23 -4.80
C THR A 120 -4.01 -17.82 -4.82
N LEU A 121 -3.29 -16.90 -5.45
CA LEU A 121 -3.73 -15.53 -5.70
C LEU A 121 -4.17 -15.44 -7.16
N PHE A 122 -5.45 -15.16 -7.39
CA PHE A 122 -6.04 -15.10 -8.72
C PHE A 122 -5.88 -13.72 -9.35
N LEU A 123 -5.51 -13.71 -10.63
CA LEU A 123 -5.51 -12.54 -11.50
C LEU A 123 -6.56 -12.72 -12.60
N ALA A 124 -6.66 -11.78 -13.53
CA ALA A 124 -7.67 -11.84 -14.59
C ALA A 124 -7.55 -13.12 -15.45
N GLU A 125 -6.33 -13.49 -15.83
CA GLU A 125 -6.06 -14.60 -16.75
C GLU A 125 -5.00 -15.58 -16.23
N GLU A 126 -4.46 -15.35 -15.03
CA GLU A 126 -3.38 -16.13 -14.44
C GLU A 126 -3.58 -16.31 -12.93
N PHE A 127 -2.71 -17.09 -12.29
CA PHE A 127 -2.65 -17.19 -10.85
C PHE A 127 -1.21 -17.25 -10.37
N ILE A 128 -1.00 -16.83 -9.12
CA ILE A 128 0.27 -16.93 -8.43
C ILE A 128 0.11 -17.92 -7.27
N PRO A 129 0.88 -19.03 -7.23
CA PRO A 129 0.93 -19.89 -6.06
C PRO A 129 1.63 -19.15 -4.91
N ASN A 130 1.24 -19.42 -3.66
CA ASN A 130 1.84 -18.79 -2.47
C ASN A 130 1.89 -17.26 -2.56
N GLY A 131 0.83 -16.66 -3.10
CA GLY A 131 0.73 -15.23 -3.29
C GLY A 131 0.60 -14.49 -1.97
N TRP A 132 1.34 -13.41 -1.83
CA TRP A 132 1.20 -12.44 -0.76
C TRP A 132 0.66 -11.14 -1.36
N MET A 133 -0.42 -10.62 -0.80
CA MET A 133 -1.07 -9.39 -1.24
C MET A 133 -1.16 -8.39 -0.09
N LEU A 134 -0.82 -7.11 -0.34
CA LEU A 134 -1.02 -5.96 0.56
C LEU A 134 -1.96 -4.96 -0.09
#